data_AF-A0A958W6G2-F1
#
_entry.id   AF-A0A958W6G2-F1
#
_cell.length_a   1.000
_cell.length_b   1.000
_cell.length_c   1.000
_cell.angle_alpha   90.00
_cell.angle_beta   90.00
_cell.angle_gamma   90.00
#
_symmetry.space_group_name_H-M   'P 1'
#
loop_
_entity.id
_entity.type
_entity.pdbx_description
1 polymer ?
#
loop_
_entity_poly.entity_id
_entity_poly.type
_entity_poly.pdbx_seq_one_letter_code
_entity_poly.pdbx_strand_id
1 'polypeptide(L)'
;MSRLIKVLLFVSGLMPSFVSYGQYNETIRSGRPGQSIGPFTVGKGIFQIQTGMDVFGYENKSAPFKGDGFLNNTVLRYGVAERWEVSALADYKVESWKSGN
;
A
#
# COMPACT_ATOMS: atom_id res chain seq x y z
N MET A 1 6.37 5.71 41.09
CA MET A 1 6.78 6.71 40.08
C MET A 1 5.97 7.99 40.30
N SER A 2 6.63 9.13 40.54
CA SER A 2 5.94 10.39 40.84
C SER A 2 5.06 10.85 39.65
N ARG A 3 3.99 11.61 39.92
CA ARG A 3 3.10 12.12 38.85
C ARG A 3 3.88 12.93 37.81
N LEU A 4 4.88 13.70 38.26
CA LEU A 4 5.80 14.47 37.43
C LEU A 4 6.56 13.60 36.41
N ILE A 5 7.11 12.46 36.83
CA ILE A 5 7.85 11.56 35.94
C ILE A 5 6.94 10.97 34.85
N LYS A 6 5.69 10.65 35.19
CA LYS A 6 4.72 10.12 34.21
C LYS A 6 4.35 11.16 33.14
N VAL A 7 4.18 12.42 33.54
CA VAL A 7 3.89 13.53 32.62
C VAL A 7 5.08 13.80 31.70
N LEU A 8 6.30 13.80 32.24
CA LEU A 8 7.53 13.98 31.46
C LEU A 8 7.72 12.90 30.39
N LEU A 9 7.47 11.63 30.74
CA LEU A 9 7.53 10.51 29.79
C LEU A 9 6.46 10.62 28.69
N PHE A 10 5.25 11.03 29.06
CA PHE A 10 4.17 11.21 28.10
C PHE A 10 4.46 12.35 27.09
N VAL A 11 4.96 13.49 27.58
CA VAL A 11 5.33 14.63 26.73
C VAL A 11 6.54 14.30 25.85
N SER A 12 7.54 13.60 26.39
CA SER A 12 8.71 13.14 25.63
C SER A 12 8.33 12.21 24.47
N GLY A 13 7.34 11.33 24.66
CA GLY A 13 6.87 10.42 23.60
C GLY A 13 6.13 11.11 22.45
N LEU A 14 5.63 12.34 22.65
CA LEU A 14 4.89 13.12 21.65
C LEU A 14 5.79 14.05 20.82
N MET A 15 7.05 14.26 21.21
CA MET A 15 7.98 15.12 20.45
C MET A 15 8.51 14.56 19.13
N PRO A 16 8.69 13.23 18.94
CA PRO A 16 9.23 12.68 17.68
C PRO A 16 8.36 12.93 16.45
N SER A 17 7.04 13.11 16.60
CA SER A 17 6.11 13.35 15.50
C SER A 17 6.27 14.73 14.84
N PHE A 18 6.86 15.70 15.53
CA PHE A 18 7.10 17.04 15.00
C PHE A 18 8.42 17.15 14.21
N VAL A 19 9.29 16.14 14.28
CA VAL A 19 10.61 16.13 13.63
C VAL A 19 10.72 15.01 12.58
N SER A 20 9.69 14.18 12.44
CA SER A 20 9.64 13.17 11.39
C SER A 20 9.43 13.82 10.02
N TYR A 21 10.51 13.93 9.24
CA TYR A 21 10.46 14.33 7.84
C TYR A 21 10.10 13.13 6.97
N GLY A 22 9.08 13.26 6.11
CA GLY A 22 8.77 12.25 5.10
C GLY A 22 9.97 12.03 4.18
N GLN A 23 10.34 10.77 3.96
CA GLN A 23 11.51 10.40 3.16
C GLN A 23 11.23 10.66 1.67
N TYR A 24 11.79 11.73 1.13
CA TYR A 24 11.92 11.95 -0.32
C TYR A 24 13.13 11.17 -0.82
N ASN A 25 12.98 10.43 -1.92
CA ASN A 25 14.07 9.70 -2.56
C ASN A 25 13.99 9.94 -4.06
N GLU A 26 15.12 10.32 -4.67
CA GLU A 26 15.22 10.69 -6.08
C GLU A 26 15.05 9.48 -7.02
N THR A 27 15.16 8.26 -6.49
CA THR A 27 15.02 7.04 -7.28
C THR A 27 13.58 6.55 -7.32
N ILE A 28 13.02 6.49 -8.53
CA ILE A 28 11.69 5.91 -8.77
C ILE A 28 11.74 4.42 -8.41
N ARG A 29 10.87 4.01 -7.47
CA ARG A 29 10.74 2.62 -7.04
C ARG A 29 9.42 2.03 -7.53
N SER A 30 9.48 0.89 -8.20
CA SER A 30 8.29 0.07 -8.49
C SER A 30 8.01 -0.87 -7.31
N GLY A 31 6.75 -0.90 -6.88
CA GLY A 31 6.22 -1.94 -5.99
C GLY A 31 5.37 -2.91 -6.78
N ARG A 32 4.91 -4.01 -6.17
CA ARG A 32 3.82 -4.79 -6.77
C ARG A 32 2.53 -3.96 -6.69
N PRO A 33 1.90 -3.61 -7.81
CA PRO A 33 0.70 -2.78 -7.83
C PRO A 33 -0.42 -3.39 -6.97
N GLY A 34 -0.99 -2.61 -6.05
CA GLY A 34 -2.04 -3.07 -5.13
C GLY A 34 -1.60 -4.02 -4.01
N GLN A 35 -0.34 -4.48 -3.97
CA GLN A 35 0.18 -5.41 -2.97
C GLN A 35 1.29 -4.82 -2.09
N SER A 36 2.05 -3.85 -2.59
CA SER A 36 3.09 -3.17 -1.83
C SER A 36 3.19 -1.71 -2.23
N ILE A 37 2.87 -0.82 -1.29
CA ILE A 37 3.10 0.62 -1.41
C ILE A 37 4.17 0.99 -0.38
N GLY A 38 5.32 1.44 -0.90
CA GLY A 38 6.39 1.97 -0.05
C GLY A 38 6.03 3.35 0.50
N PRO A 39 6.67 3.79 1.60
CA PRO A 39 6.41 5.10 2.22
C PRO A 39 6.97 6.29 1.42
N PHE A 40 7.38 6.07 0.16
CA PHE A 40 8.07 7.04 -0.68
C PHE A 40 7.11 7.64 -1.71
N THR A 41 7.16 8.96 -1.83
CA THR A 41 6.46 9.74 -2.87
C THR A 41 7.21 9.67 -4.20
N VAL A 42 6.48 9.81 -5.32
CA VAL A 42 7.09 9.85 -6.67
C VAL A 42 7.86 11.13 -6.98
N GLY A 43 7.75 12.18 -6.16
CA GLY A 43 8.38 13.48 -6.37
C GLY A 43 7.51 14.49 -7.14
N LYS A 44 7.77 15.78 -6.98
CA LYS A 44 6.92 16.85 -7.53
C LYS A 44 6.85 16.80 -9.06
N GLY A 45 5.63 16.82 -9.61
CA GLY A 45 5.37 16.86 -11.06
C GLY A 45 5.60 15.52 -11.75
N ILE A 46 5.92 14.45 -11.02
CA ILE A 46 6.11 13.12 -11.60
C ILE A 46 4.77 12.41 -11.68
N PHE A 47 4.42 12.00 -12.90
CA PHE A 47 3.30 11.09 -13.16
C PHE A 47 3.85 9.69 -13.42
N GLN A 48 3.37 8.71 -12.68
CA GLN A 48 3.80 7.32 -12.78
C GLN A 48 2.60 6.39 -12.94
N ILE A 49 2.72 5.45 -13.86
CA ILE A 49 1.77 4.36 -14.07
C ILE A 49 2.47 3.05 -13.71
N GLN A 50 1.87 2.25 -12.83
CA GLN A 50 2.33 0.90 -12.53
C GLN A 50 1.18 -0.08 -12.82
N THR A 51 1.41 -1.06 -13.69
CA THR A 51 0.44 -2.12 -13.97
C THR A 51 1.03 -3.48 -13.64
N GLY A 52 0.20 -4.39 -13.13
CA GLY A 52 0.58 -5.72 -12.68
C GLY A 52 -0.52 -6.72 -12.99
N MET A 53 -0.13 -7.99 -13.14
CA MET A 53 -1.04 -9.10 -13.38
C MET A 53 -0.74 -10.19 -12.36
N ASP A 54 -1.76 -10.61 -11.64
CA ASP A 54 -1.70 -11.66 -10.64
C ASP A 54 -2.64 -12.81 -11.03
N VAL A 55 -2.15 -14.04 -10.92
CA VAL A 55 -2.95 -15.26 -11.06
C VAL A 55 -3.05 -15.88 -9.68
N PHE A 56 -4.26 -16.17 -9.23
CA PHE A 56 -4.50 -16.73 -7.90
C PHE A 56 -5.46 -17.91 -7.98
N GLY A 57 -5.31 -18.83 -7.03
CA GLY A 57 -6.22 -19.95 -6.84
C GLY A 57 -6.37 -20.24 -5.36
N TYR A 58 -7.58 -20.59 -4.94
CA TYR A 58 -7.86 -21.00 -3.57
C TYR A 58 -8.63 -22.32 -3.58
N GLU A 59 -8.29 -23.15 -2.61
CA GLU A 59 -8.92 -24.44 -2.36
C GLU A 59 -9.33 -24.46 -0.89
N ASN A 60 -10.64 -24.56 -0.64
CA ASN A 60 -11.15 -24.68 0.71
C ASN A 60 -11.26 -26.17 1.09
N LYS A 61 -10.61 -26.59 2.18
CA LYS A 61 -10.68 -27.98 2.65
C LYS A 61 -12.00 -28.32 3.34
N SER A 62 -12.75 -27.33 3.79
CA SER A 62 -14.00 -27.51 4.56
C SER A 62 -15.27 -27.37 3.72
N ALA A 63 -15.18 -26.85 2.50
CA ALA A 63 -16.30 -26.76 1.57
C ALA A 63 -15.76 -27.01 0.16
N PRO A 64 -16.46 -27.77 -0.71
CA PRO A 64 -15.94 -28.22 -2.00
C PRO A 64 -15.93 -27.07 -3.03
N PHE A 65 -15.34 -25.94 -2.69
CA PHE A 65 -15.21 -24.79 -3.55
C PHE A 65 -13.75 -24.64 -3.93
N LYS A 66 -13.51 -24.76 -5.23
CA LYS A 66 -12.24 -24.42 -5.86
C LYS A 66 -12.50 -23.24 -6.78
N GLY A 67 -11.70 -22.20 -6.62
CA GLY A 67 -11.77 -21.04 -7.48
C GLY A 67 -10.39 -20.66 -7.97
N ASP A 68 -10.34 -20.27 -9.22
CA ASP A 68 -9.17 -19.74 -9.90
C ASP A 68 -9.53 -18.39 -10.50
N GLY A 69 -8.56 -17.49 -10.53
CA GLY A 69 -8.81 -16.13 -10.93
C GLY A 69 -7.58 -15.41 -11.45
N PHE A 70 -7.87 -14.36 -12.19
CA PHE A 70 -6.92 -13.43 -12.73
C PHE A 70 -7.26 -12.03 -12.22
N LEU A 71 -6.24 -11.28 -11.83
CA LEU A 71 -6.35 -9.94 -11.31
C LEU A 71 -5.37 -9.04 -12.06
N ASN A 72 -5.88 -7.97 -12.67
CA ASN A 72 -5.05 -6.90 -13.21
C ASN A 72 -5.13 -5.69 -12.28
N ASN A 73 -3.98 -5.24 -11.79
CA ASN A 73 -3.88 -4.10 -10.90
C ASN A 73 -3.16 -2.96 -11.61
N THR A 74 -3.83 -1.81 -11.71
CA THR A 74 -3.25 -0.60 -12.31
C THR A 74 -3.28 0.55 -11.32
N VAL A 75 -2.12 1.09 -10.98
CA VAL A 75 -1.94 2.23 -10.09
C VAL A 75 -1.50 3.43 -10.92
N LEU A 76 -2.23 4.53 -10.78
CA LEU A 76 -1.87 5.86 -11.28
C LEU A 76 -1.37 6.68 -10.10
N ARG A 77 -0.21 7.32 -10.22
CA ARG A 77 0.39 8.13 -9.16
C ARG A 77 0.81 9.48 -9.73
N TYR A 78 0.49 10.55 -9.03
CA TYR A 78 0.89 11.90 -9.39
C TYR A 78 1.42 12.65 -8.18
N GLY A 79 2.67 13.10 -8.25
CA GLY A 79 3.28 13.93 -7.21
C GLY A 79 2.86 15.39 -7.35
N VAL A 80 2.00 15.86 -6.44
CA VAL A 80 1.59 17.27 -6.37
C VAL A 80 2.71 18.14 -5.78
N ALA A 81 3.46 17.59 -4.82
CA ALA A 81 4.67 18.19 -4.25
C ALA A 81 5.67 17.08 -3.90
N GLU A 82 6.88 17.46 -3.46
CA GLU A 82 7.91 16.46 -3.09
C GLU A 82 7.44 15.48 -2.01
N ARG A 83 6.45 15.88 -1.21
CA ARG A 83 5.91 15.12 -0.08
C ARG A 83 4.43 14.79 -0.20
N TRP A 84 3.77 15.26 -1.26
CA TRP A 84 2.35 15.05 -1.48
C TRP A 84 2.14 14.34 -2.80
N GLU A 85 1.50 13.19 -2.73
CA GLU A 85 1.17 12.38 -3.89
C GLU A 85 -0.32 12.05 -3.85
N VAL A 86 -0.97 12.13 -5.00
CA VAL A 86 -2.29 11.57 -5.23
C VAL A 86 -2.11 10.29 -6.00
N SER A 87 -2.74 9.21 -5.53
CA SER A 87 -2.74 7.93 -6.23
C SER A 87 -4.16 7.41 -6.41
N ALA A 88 -4.38 6.70 -7.51
CA ALA A 88 -5.61 5.99 -7.83
C ALA A 88 -5.27 4.56 -8.19
N LEU A 89 -6.03 3.61 -7.66
CA LEU A 89 -5.91 2.18 -7.94
C LEU A 89 -7.14 1.72 -8.72
N ALA A 90 -6.92 1.02 -9.82
CA ALA A 90 -7.94 0.39 -10.64
C ALA A 90 -7.61 -1.10 -10.76
N ASP A 91 -8.44 -1.93 -10.12
CA ASP A 91 -8.30 -3.37 -10.11
C ASP A 91 -9.40 -4.01 -10.96
N TYR A 92 -9.00 -4.88 -11.89
CA TYR A 92 -9.91 -5.67 -12.71
C TYR A 92 -9.73 -7.15 -12.40
N LYS A 93 -10.76 -7.75 -11.82
CA LYS A 93 -10.71 -9.13 -11.33
C LYS A 93 -11.68 -10.02 -12.09
N VAL A 94 -11.18 -11.16 -12.56
CA VAL A 94 -11.97 -12.22 -13.21
C VAL A 94 -11.79 -13.49 -12.39
N GLU A 95 -12.89 -14.05 -11.89
CA GLU A 95 -12.88 -15.27 -11.08
C GLU A 95 -13.81 -16.33 -11.68
N SER A 96 -13.29 -17.55 -11.78
CA SER A 96 -14.02 -18.74 -12.16
C SER A 96 -14.21 -19.60 -10.92
N TRP A 97 -15.46 -19.99 -10.66
CA TRP A 97 -15.84 -20.79 -9.49
C TRP A 97 -16.31 -22.17 -9.95
N LYS A 98 -15.75 -23.22 -9.38
CA LYS A 98 -16.25 -24.59 -9.53
C LYS A 98 -16.73 -25.10 -8.18
N SER A 99 -18.04 -25.35 -8.08
CA SER A 99 -18.61 -26.13 -6.98
C SER A 99 -18.30 -27.60 -7.26
N GLY A 100 -17.60 -28.24 -6.33
CA GLY A 100 -17.38 -29.67 -6.33
C GLY A 100 -18.71 -30.39 -6.13
N ASN A 101 -18.87 -31.44 -6.91
CA ASN A 101 -20.01 -32.35 -6.91
C ASN A 101 -19.93 -33.32 -5.73
#